data_AF-A0A2V1NZW1-F1
#
_entry.id   AF-A0A2V1NZW1-F1
#
_cell.length_a   1.000
_cell.length_b   1.000
_cell.length_c   1.000
_cell.angle_alpha   90.00
_cell.angle_beta   90.00
_cell.angle_gamma   90.00
#
_symmetry.space_group_name_H-M   'P 1'
#
loop_
_entity.id
_entity.type
_entity.pdbx_description
1 polymer ?
#
loop_
_entity_poly.entity_id
_entity_poly.type
_entity_poly.pdbx_seq_one_letter_code
_entity_poly.pdbx_strand_id
1 'polypeptide(L)'
;MTVCADCGKRLSWSQVREGGVCKDCFIARKKGGTTAEREDAAAERLAEIERILLTTETCPRGLDIIERLEVVTAECAFGMNVFKDLFAGIRDIVGGRSEAVQETLRESRRTALFELKKEANRIGANAVVAIDLDYVELSGAGNMVLLVASGTAVRIQPNEE
;
A
#
# COMPACT_ATOMS: atom_id res chain seq x y z
N MET A 1 -28.23 25.29 34.92
CA MET A 1 -28.17 24.89 33.50
C MET A 1 -26.73 25.01 33.07
N THR A 2 -26.14 23.93 32.56
CA THR A 2 -24.71 23.89 32.25
C THR A 2 -24.55 23.83 30.75
N VAL A 3 -23.57 24.53 30.18
CA VAL A 3 -23.25 24.44 28.76
C VAL A 3 -22.13 23.44 28.55
N CYS A 4 -22.19 22.67 27.45
CA CYS A 4 -21.07 21.85 27.02
C CYS A 4 -19.85 22.73 26.75
N ALA A 5 -18.70 22.40 27.34
CA ALA A 5 -17.46 23.15 27.13
C ALA A 5 -17.01 23.19 25.65
N ASP A 6 -17.34 22.17 24.86
CA ASP A 6 -16.84 22.04 23.48
C ASP A 6 -17.83 22.56 22.43
N CYS A 7 -19.14 22.31 22.58
CA CYS A 7 -20.14 22.64 21.56
C CYS A 7 -21.20 23.65 22.00
N GLY A 8 -21.12 24.17 23.24
CA GLY A 8 -22.03 25.19 23.75
C GLY A 8 -23.49 24.77 23.95
N LYS A 9 -23.84 23.50 23.65
CA LYS A 9 -25.20 22.97 23.87
C LYS A 9 -25.59 23.12 25.34
N ARG A 10 -26.82 23.59 25.60
CA ARG A 10 -27.41 23.60 26.94
C ARG A 10 -27.72 22.16 27.36
N LEU A 11 -27.12 21.74 28.46
CA LEU A 11 -27.25 20.41 29.03
C LEU A 11 -27.98 20.50 30.36
N SER A 12 -28.80 19.48 30.62
CA SER A 12 -29.20 19.15 31.98
C SER A 12 -27.98 18.63 32.74
N TRP A 13 -27.94 18.85 34.05
CA TRP A 13 -26.83 18.40 34.89
C TRP A 13 -26.59 16.88 34.79
N SER A 14 -27.65 16.10 34.57
CA SER A 14 -27.58 14.64 34.36
C SER A 14 -26.97 14.21 33.01
N GLN A 15 -26.81 15.15 32.08
CA GLN A 15 -26.26 14.91 30.73
C GLN A 15 -24.78 15.32 30.60
N VAL A 16 -24.21 15.89 31.67
CA VAL A 16 -22.81 16.33 31.70
C VAL A 16 -21.91 15.14 32.02
N ARG A 17 -20.93 14.86 31.14
CA ARG A 17 -19.91 13.84 31.33
C ARG A 17 -18.65 14.43 31.99
N GLU A 18 -17.71 13.57 32.34
CA GLU A 18 -16.40 13.96 32.85
C GLU A 18 -15.74 15.00 31.93
N GLY A 19 -15.24 16.09 32.52
CA GLY A 19 -14.70 17.23 31.76
C GLY A 19 -15.73 18.25 31.27
N GLY A 20 -16.99 18.20 31.70
CA GLY A 20 -17.97 19.27 31.43
C GLY A 20 -18.56 19.25 30.02
N VAL A 21 -18.54 18.10 29.34
CA VAL A 21 -18.94 17.97 27.93
C VAL A 21 -20.15 17.07 27.74
N CYS A 22 -20.85 17.21 26.62
CA CYS A 22 -21.98 16.35 26.26
C CYS A 22 -21.50 14.95 25.86
N LYS A 23 -22.42 13.98 25.77
CA LYS A 23 -22.13 12.60 25.34
C LYS A 23 -21.41 12.56 23.99
N ASP A 24 -21.82 13.36 23.03
CA ASP A 24 -21.24 13.36 21.68
C ASP A 24 -19.81 13.89 21.68
N CYS A 25 -19.57 15.02 22.35
CA CYS A 25 -18.23 15.61 22.51
C CYS A 25 -17.32 14.72 23.36
N PHE A 26 -17.86 14.03 24.37
CA PHE A 26 -17.12 13.05 25.16
C PHE A 26 -16.68 11.84 24.31
N ILE A 27 -17.58 11.32 23.46
CA ILE A 27 -17.26 10.25 22.51
C ILE A 27 -16.22 10.73 21.48
N ALA A 28 -16.33 11.97 21.01
CA ALA A 28 -15.36 12.58 20.11
C ALA A 28 -13.97 12.67 20.77
N ARG A 29 -13.89 13.16 22.02
CA ARG A 29 -12.64 13.18 22.81
C ARG A 29 -12.06 11.77 23.01
N LYS A 30 -12.90 10.78 23.33
CA LYS A 30 -12.47 9.40 23.61
C LYS A 30 -12.01 8.64 22.36
N LYS A 31 -12.44 9.05 21.16
CA LYS A 31 -12.07 8.39 19.90
C LYS A 31 -10.73 8.83 19.32
N GLY A 32 -10.04 9.81 19.89
CA GLY A 32 -8.67 10.18 19.51
C GLY A 32 -8.51 10.41 18.01
N GLY A 33 -8.86 11.61 17.56
CA GLY A 33 -8.77 12.04 16.16
C GLY A 33 -10.13 12.15 15.46
N THR A 34 -10.37 13.31 14.87
CA THR A 34 -11.41 13.58 13.86
C THR A 34 -11.21 12.70 12.63
N THR A 35 -12.26 12.53 11.83
CA THR A 35 -12.17 11.78 10.55
C THR A 35 -11.07 12.35 9.65
N ALA A 36 -10.94 13.68 9.62
CA ALA A 36 -9.91 14.40 8.88
C ALA A 36 -8.48 14.02 9.34
N GLU A 37 -8.19 14.02 10.64
CA GLU A 37 -6.85 13.66 11.16
C GLU A 37 -6.46 12.21 10.82
N ARG A 38 -7.44 11.30 10.69
CA ARG A 38 -7.19 9.91 10.27
C ARG A 38 -6.94 9.78 8.77
N GLU A 39 -7.63 10.60 7.98
CA GLU A 39 -7.44 10.68 6.53
C GLU A 39 -6.06 11.28 6.21
N ASP A 40 -5.65 12.34 6.93
CA ASP A 40 -4.34 12.98 6.79
C ASP A 40 -3.21 12.01 7.15
N ALA A 41 -3.30 11.31 8.29
CA ALA A 41 -2.29 10.33 8.69
C ALA A 41 -2.21 9.12 7.73
N ALA A 42 -3.33 8.71 7.14
CA ALA A 42 -3.34 7.65 6.12
C ALA A 42 -2.68 8.13 4.81
N ALA A 43 -2.94 9.38 4.41
CA ALA A 43 -2.33 9.98 3.23
C ALA A 43 -0.81 10.17 3.38
N GLU A 44 -0.36 10.63 4.54
CA GLU A 44 1.08 10.76 4.85
C GLU A 44 1.77 9.40 4.77
N ARG A 45 1.19 8.37 5.39
CA ARG A 45 1.74 7.01 5.35
C ARG A 45 1.81 6.45 3.93
N LEU A 46 0.78 6.68 3.12
CA LEU A 46 0.78 6.32 1.70
C LEU A 46 1.91 7.03 0.94
N ALA A 47 2.11 8.32 1.20
CA ALA A 47 3.17 9.10 0.58
C ALA A 47 4.58 8.65 1.00
N GLU A 48 4.75 8.14 2.23
CA GLU A 48 6.01 7.52 2.67
C GLU A 48 6.27 6.19 1.98
N ILE A 49 5.26 5.33 1.88
CA ILE A 49 5.36 4.05 1.15
C ILE A 49 5.74 4.32 -0.30
N GLU A 50 5.08 5.27 -0.97
CA GLU A 50 5.34 5.57 -2.37
C GLU A 50 6.75 6.11 -2.63
N ARG A 51 7.34 6.80 -1.65
CA ARG A 51 8.72 7.32 -1.71
C ARG A 51 9.80 6.25 -1.62
N ILE A 52 9.46 5.01 -1.26
CA ILE A 52 10.45 3.92 -1.23
C ILE A 52 10.99 3.67 -2.63
N LEU A 53 12.31 3.77 -2.76
CA LEU A 53 13.03 3.53 -4.00
C LEU A 53 13.03 2.03 -4.29
N LEU A 54 12.74 1.66 -5.53
CA LEU A 54 12.78 0.29 -6.02
C LEU A 54 13.79 0.20 -7.17
N THR A 55 14.67 -0.79 -7.14
CA THR A 55 15.60 -1.02 -8.25
C THR A 55 15.93 -2.50 -8.43
N THR A 56 16.13 -2.89 -9.68
CA THR A 56 16.61 -4.22 -10.04
C THR A 56 18.15 -4.32 -9.92
N GLU A 57 18.85 -3.20 -9.81
CA GLU A 57 20.30 -3.18 -9.62
C GLU A 57 20.67 -3.73 -8.22
N THR A 58 21.69 -4.59 -8.17
CA THR A 58 22.17 -5.17 -6.90
C THR A 58 23.03 -4.20 -6.09
N CYS A 59 23.86 -3.39 -6.76
CA CYS A 59 24.74 -2.39 -6.15
C CYS A 59 24.76 -1.13 -7.02
N PRO A 60 23.66 -0.37 -7.02
CA PRO A 60 23.57 0.86 -7.82
C PRO A 60 24.60 1.89 -7.34
N ARG A 61 25.30 2.50 -8.29
CA ARG A 61 26.26 3.58 -8.00
C ARG A 61 25.51 4.82 -7.50
N GLY A 62 25.99 5.44 -6.43
CA GLY A 62 25.35 6.62 -5.84
C GLY A 62 24.20 6.30 -4.87
N LEU A 63 24.04 5.03 -4.49
CA LEU A 63 23.11 4.58 -3.46
C LEU A 63 23.90 3.96 -2.30
N ASP A 64 24.26 4.80 -1.33
CA ASP A 64 25.03 4.38 -0.15
C ASP A 64 24.13 3.60 0.82
N ILE A 65 24.19 2.28 0.72
CA ILE A 65 23.45 1.35 1.61
C ILE A 65 24.12 1.35 2.99
N ILE A 66 23.44 1.93 3.98
CA ILE A 66 23.88 2.00 5.37
C ILE A 66 23.47 0.76 6.18
N GLU A 67 22.34 0.13 5.84
CA GLU A 67 21.82 -1.05 6.55
C GLU A 67 21.09 -2.00 5.60
N ARG A 68 21.29 -3.31 5.76
CA ARG A 68 20.53 -4.36 5.08
C ARG A 68 19.61 -4.99 6.11
N LEU A 69 18.30 -4.90 5.90
CA LEU A 69 17.31 -5.26 6.91
C LEU A 69 16.85 -6.70 6.73
N GLU A 70 16.17 -6.99 5.62
CA GLU A 70 15.59 -8.31 5.36
C GLU A 70 15.37 -8.52 3.86
N VAL A 71 15.19 -9.77 3.46
CA VAL A 71 14.58 -10.11 2.17
C VAL A 71 13.07 -9.88 2.29
N VAL A 72 12.50 -9.12 1.36
CA VAL A 72 11.06 -8.85 1.31
C VAL A 72 10.47 -9.46 0.05
N THR A 73 9.24 -9.96 0.15
CA THR A 73 8.47 -10.47 -0.98
C THR A 73 7.07 -9.89 -0.98
N ALA A 74 6.46 -9.86 -2.17
CA ALA A 74 5.06 -9.54 -2.34
C ALA A 74 4.51 -10.27 -3.57
N GLU A 75 3.30 -10.78 -3.46
CA GLU A 75 2.69 -11.60 -4.49
C GLU A 75 1.34 -11.04 -4.96
N CYS A 76 1.07 -11.15 -6.25
CA CYS A 76 -0.22 -10.82 -6.85
C CYS A 76 -0.70 -12.01 -7.69
N ALA A 77 -1.83 -12.61 -7.32
CA ALA A 77 -2.43 -13.72 -8.05
C ALA A 77 -3.63 -13.25 -8.87
N PHE A 78 -3.76 -13.75 -10.10
CA PHE A 78 -4.92 -13.50 -10.94
C PHE A 78 -5.36 -14.75 -11.68
N GLY A 79 -6.68 -14.92 -11.78
CA GLY A 79 -7.30 -16.12 -12.35
C GLY A 79 -7.18 -16.16 -13.87
N MET A 80 -6.92 -17.35 -14.42
CA MET A 80 -6.86 -17.58 -15.87
C MET A 80 -8.20 -17.32 -16.55
N ASN A 81 -9.32 -17.26 -15.82
CA ASN A 81 -10.60 -16.83 -16.38
C ASN A 81 -10.54 -15.38 -16.87
N VAL A 82 -9.82 -14.48 -16.16
CA VAL A 82 -9.56 -13.11 -16.63
C VAL A 82 -8.79 -13.12 -17.95
N PHE A 83 -7.81 -14.03 -18.10
CA PHE A 83 -7.07 -14.21 -19.34
C PHE A 83 -7.94 -14.79 -20.46
N LYS A 84 -8.76 -15.81 -20.17
CA LYS A 84 -9.67 -16.43 -21.13
C LYS A 84 -10.69 -15.43 -21.66
N ASP A 85 -11.27 -14.59 -20.80
CA ASP A 85 -12.22 -13.56 -21.21
C ASP A 85 -11.55 -12.51 -22.12
N LEU A 86 -10.28 -12.17 -21.84
CA LEU A 86 -9.42 -11.34 -22.68
C LEU A 86 -9.21 -11.93 -24.08
N PHE A 87 -8.94 -13.23 -24.16
CA PHE A 87 -8.74 -13.93 -25.43
C PHE A 87 -10.05 -14.20 -26.18
N ALA A 88 -11.17 -14.35 -25.47
CA ALA A 88 -12.48 -14.53 -26.08
C ALA A 88 -12.98 -13.25 -26.78
N GLY A 89 -12.61 -12.06 -26.27
CA GLY A 89 -12.93 -10.78 -26.88
C GLY A 89 -12.00 -10.34 -28.02
N ILE A 90 -10.81 -10.95 -28.15
CA ILE A 90 -9.76 -10.56 -29.11
C ILE A 90 -9.53 -11.71 -30.11
N ARG A 91 -10.55 -12.03 -30.90
CA ARG A 91 -10.41 -13.03 -31.98
C ARG A 91 -9.61 -12.51 -33.19
N ASP A 92 -9.30 -11.21 -33.24
CA ASP A 92 -8.76 -10.55 -34.44
C ASP A 92 -7.31 -10.04 -34.34
N ILE A 93 -6.59 -10.27 -33.24
CA ILE A 93 -5.17 -9.84 -33.13
C ILE A 93 -4.24 -11.06 -33.15
N VAL A 94 -4.02 -11.56 -34.36
CA VAL A 94 -2.96 -12.53 -34.65
C VAL A 94 -1.62 -11.78 -34.64
N GLY A 95 -0.80 -11.99 -33.60
CA GLY A 95 0.65 -11.72 -33.64
C GLY A 95 1.20 -10.36 -33.19
N GLY A 96 0.42 -9.49 -32.53
CA GLY A 96 0.86 -8.11 -32.23
C GLY A 96 1.27 -7.85 -30.79
N ARG A 97 0.27 -7.76 -29.89
CA ARG A 97 0.32 -7.44 -28.44
C ARG A 97 -1.14 -7.27 -28.01
N SER A 98 -1.63 -8.03 -27.03
CA SER A 98 -2.99 -7.82 -26.51
C SER A 98 -2.98 -6.67 -25.50
N GLU A 99 -3.62 -5.55 -25.85
CA GLU A 99 -3.69 -4.36 -24.98
C GLU A 99 -4.25 -4.70 -23.60
N ALA A 100 -5.30 -5.51 -23.59
CA ALA A 100 -5.96 -5.87 -22.36
C ALA A 100 -5.12 -6.84 -21.50
N VAL A 101 -4.40 -7.80 -22.12
CA VAL A 101 -3.41 -8.64 -21.39
C VAL A 101 -2.31 -7.78 -20.80
N GLN A 102 -1.80 -6.82 -21.58
CA GLN A 102 -0.77 -5.91 -21.10
C GLN A 102 -1.25 -5.04 -19.96
N GLU A 103 -2.50 -4.59 -20.00
CA GLU A 103 -3.06 -3.78 -18.92
C GLU A 103 -3.15 -4.59 -17.64
N THR A 104 -3.68 -5.81 -17.70
CA THR A 104 -3.69 -6.72 -16.53
C THR A 104 -2.28 -6.93 -15.98
N LEU A 105 -1.28 -7.21 -16.84
CA LEU A 105 0.10 -7.38 -16.38
C LEU A 105 0.73 -6.08 -15.82
N ARG A 106 0.34 -4.91 -16.34
CA ARG A 106 0.76 -3.60 -15.80
C ARG A 106 0.17 -3.37 -14.41
N GLU A 107 -1.12 -3.61 -14.25
CA GLU A 107 -1.83 -3.49 -12.97
C GLU A 107 -1.26 -4.47 -11.94
N SER A 108 -1.07 -5.73 -12.30
CA SER A 108 -0.48 -6.74 -11.41
C SER A 108 0.91 -6.34 -10.92
N ARG A 109 1.78 -5.83 -11.81
CA ARG A 109 3.10 -5.31 -11.40
C ARG A 109 2.99 -4.12 -10.47
N ARG A 110 2.12 -3.16 -10.75
CA ARG A 110 1.92 -2.00 -9.87
C ARG A 110 1.49 -2.45 -8.48
N THR A 111 0.54 -3.36 -8.39
CA THR A 111 0.06 -3.94 -7.12
C THR A 111 1.17 -4.67 -6.39
N ALA A 112 1.89 -5.59 -7.06
CA ALA A 112 2.96 -6.37 -6.42
C ALA A 112 4.10 -5.46 -5.92
N LEU A 113 4.55 -4.49 -6.72
CA LEU A 113 5.60 -3.56 -6.32
C LEU A 113 5.15 -2.62 -5.21
N PHE A 114 3.88 -2.20 -5.18
CA PHE A 114 3.34 -1.40 -4.10
C PHE A 114 3.28 -2.18 -2.77
N GLU A 115 2.84 -3.43 -2.80
CA GLU A 115 2.87 -4.30 -1.62
C GLU A 115 4.31 -4.58 -1.16
N LEU A 116 5.26 -4.72 -2.09
CA LEU A 116 6.68 -4.83 -1.76
C LEU A 116 7.20 -3.58 -1.03
N LYS A 117 6.81 -2.38 -1.47
CA LYS A 117 7.11 -1.12 -0.76
C LYS A 117 6.49 -1.13 0.63
N LYS A 118 5.27 -1.63 0.81
CA LYS A 118 4.63 -1.72 2.13
C LYS A 118 5.40 -2.62 3.08
N GLU A 119 5.82 -3.81 2.64
CA GLU A 119 6.62 -4.70 3.48
C GLU A 119 7.98 -4.06 3.85
N ALA A 120 8.63 -3.40 2.89
CA ALA A 120 9.85 -2.63 3.16
C ALA A 120 9.61 -1.48 4.17
N ASN A 121 8.53 -0.71 4.02
CA ASN A 121 8.16 0.37 4.93
C ASN A 121 7.94 -0.14 6.35
N ARG A 122 7.27 -1.29 6.50
CA ARG A 122 6.95 -1.89 7.81
C ARG A 122 8.18 -2.21 8.65
N ILE A 123 9.29 -2.57 8.01
CA ILE A 123 10.58 -2.84 8.66
C ILE A 123 11.52 -1.62 8.66
N GLY A 124 11.01 -0.45 8.27
CA GLY A 124 11.73 0.82 8.34
C GLY A 124 12.76 1.04 7.22
N ALA A 125 12.64 0.31 6.12
CA ALA A 125 13.46 0.51 4.92
C ALA A 125 12.99 1.75 4.14
N ASN A 126 13.91 2.38 3.42
CA ASN A 126 13.62 3.47 2.47
C ASN A 126 13.96 3.09 1.02
N ALA A 127 14.51 1.89 0.78
CA ALA A 127 14.71 1.35 -0.55
C ALA A 127 14.63 -0.19 -0.56
N VAL A 128 14.35 -0.76 -1.74
CA VAL A 128 14.46 -2.19 -2.04
C VAL A 128 15.34 -2.35 -3.29
N VAL A 129 16.41 -3.12 -3.17
CA VAL A 129 17.39 -3.37 -4.24
C VAL A 129 17.36 -4.82 -4.69
N ALA A 130 18.02 -5.11 -5.82
CA ALA A 130 18.07 -6.44 -6.42
C ALA A 130 16.68 -7.07 -6.61
N ILE A 131 15.72 -6.26 -7.06
CA ILE A 131 14.35 -6.74 -7.28
C ILE A 131 14.31 -7.73 -8.44
N ASP A 132 13.63 -8.85 -8.21
CA ASP A 132 13.27 -9.83 -9.24
C ASP A 132 11.76 -10.00 -9.32
N LEU A 133 11.26 -10.28 -10.54
CA LEU A 133 9.83 -10.41 -10.85
C LEU A 133 9.59 -11.71 -11.61
N ASP A 134 8.97 -12.68 -10.95
CA ASP A 134 8.66 -13.98 -11.51
C ASP A 134 7.17 -14.16 -11.79
N TYR A 135 6.84 -14.67 -12.97
CA TYR A 135 5.50 -15.10 -13.31
C TYR A 135 5.43 -16.63 -13.26
N VAL A 136 4.62 -17.16 -12.36
CA VAL A 136 4.46 -18.60 -12.14
C VAL A 136 3.04 -19.00 -12.47
N GLU A 137 2.90 -19.97 -13.38
CA GLU A 137 1.61 -20.61 -13.63
C GLU A 137 1.36 -21.70 -12.60
N LEU A 138 0.22 -21.62 -11.90
CA LEU A 138 -0.23 -22.64 -10.96
C LEU A 138 -1.33 -23.48 -11.62
N SER A 139 -0.91 -24.60 -12.21
CA SER A 139 -1.80 -25.58 -12.81
C SER A 139 -2.34 -26.54 -11.73
N GLY A 140 -3.67 -26.68 -11.63
CA GLY A 140 -4.33 -27.60 -10.69
C GLY A 140 -5.25 -26.93 -9.66
N ALA A 141 -4.99 -25.67 -9.29
CA ALA A 141 -5.83 -24.88 -8.39
C ALA A 141 -6.49 -23.71 -9.16
N GLY A 142 -7.40 -24.03 -10.09
CA GLY A 142 -8.22 -23.02 -10.79
C GLY A 142 -7.55 -22.31 -11.96
N ASN A 143 -6.35 -22.74 -12.39
CA ASN A 143 -5.49 -22.09 -13.38
C ASN A 143 -5.30 -20.61 -13.00
N MET A 144 -4.20 -20.32 -12.31
CA MET A 144 -3.86 -18.95 -11.91
C MET A 144 -2.45 -18.62 -12.36
N VAL A 145 -2.20 -17.34 -12.56
CA VAL A 145 -0.85 -16.82 -12.72
C VAL A 145 -0.54 -16.01 -11.47
N LEU A 146 0.58 -16.35 -10.85
CA LEU A 146 1.15 -15.67 -9.71
C LEU A 146 2.30 -14.79 -10.19
N LEU A 147 2.24 -13.49 -9.89
CA LEU A 147 3.39 -12.61 -9.98
C LEU A 147 4.02 -12.52 -8.60
N VAL A 148 5.28 -12.94 -8.48
CA VAL A 148 6.08 -12.84 -7.25
C VAL A 148 7.11 -11.74 -7.47
N ALA A 149 7.13 -10.75 -6.58
CA ALA A 149 8.18 -9.77 -6.49
C ALA A 149 9.03 -10.08 -5.25
N SER A 150 10.35 -10.11 -5.42
CA SER A 150 11.28 -10.30 -4.30
C SER A 150 12.42 -9.30 -4.39
N GLY A 151 13.05 -8.98 -3.26
CA GLY A 151 14.21 -8.08 -3.21
C GLY A 151 14.79 -7.95 -1.82
N THR A 152 15.84 -7.13 -1.68
CA THR A 152 16.45 -6.85 -0.36
C THR A 152 16.05 -5.47 0.10
N ALA A 153 15.34 -5.39 1.23
CA ALA A 153 15.00 -4.14 1.87
C ALA A 153 16.21 -3.56 2.60
N VAL A 154 16.51 -2.30 2.31
CA VAL A 154 17.71 -1.61 2.80
C VAL A 154 17.37 -0.21 3.29
N ARG A 155 18.25 0.30 4.16
CA ARG A 155 18.32 1.72 4.47
C ARG A 155 19.47 2.34 3.68
N ILE A 156 19.17 3.35 2.89
CA ILE A 156 20.14 4.17 2.16
C ILE A 156 20.31 5.51 2.85
N GLN A 157 21.51 6.08 2.71
CA GLN A 157 21.77 7.46 3.10
C GLN A 157 20.83 8.39 2.30
N PRO A 158 20.13 9.34 2.94
CA PRO A 158 19.42 10.39 2.20
C PRO A 158 20.44 11.16 1.38
N ASN A 159 20.19 11.37 0.09
CA ASN A 159 21.00 12.27 -0.70
C ASN A 159 20.82 13.68 -0.11
N GLU A 160 21.90 14.22 0.46
CA GLU A 160 22.00 15.66 0.71
C GLU A 160 22.20 16.30 -0.67
N GLU A 161 21.17 16.96 -1.19
CA GLU A 161 21.31 17.85 -2.36
C GLU A 161 22.18 19.06 -2.02
#